data_AF-A0A4V1LGY9-F1
#
_entry.id   AF-A0A4V1LGY9-F1
#
_cell.length_a   1.000
_cell.length_b   1.000
_cell.length_c   1.000
_cell.angle_alpha   90.00
_cell.angle_beta   90.00
_cell.angle_gamma   90.00
#
_symmetry.space_group_name_H-M   'P 1'
#
loop_
_entity.id
_entity.type
_entity.pdbx_description
1 polymer ?
#
loop_
_entity_poly.entity_id
_entity_poly.type
_entity_poly.pdbx_seq_one_letter_code
_entity_poly.pdbx_strand_id
1 'polypeptide(L)'
;MKIEKKFLFSIIIITTFFVYWGITYYQNSTVEKLLRNVKGNILEVIPVNHNERIVLVDSRNFIEAISYKKGVFGWNNYGSSSPAIRPSISEEDFRIDFISSIAVSDRGIYYGYAPDSVTMVRLQTNDFDIRYKVHSYYWYIPLDQRNFNFKAEQFSVFYNDGREGFYPFNRP
;
A
#
# COMPACT_ATOMS: atom_id res chain seq x y z
N MET A 1 32.91 3.28 -46.88
CA MET A 1 31.44 3.49 -46.97
C MET A 1 30.53 2.50 -46.24
N LYS A 2 30.57 1.15 -46.45
CA LYS A 2 29.67 0.23 -45.69
C LYS A 2 30.06 0.07 -44.20
N ILE A 3 31.35 0.13 -43.88
CA ILE A 3 31.87 -0.03 -42.51
C ILE A 3 31.54 1.20 -41.64
N GLU A 4 31.66 2.41 -42.20
CA GLU A 4 31.31 3.67 -41.51
C GLU A 4 29.82 3.74 -41.16
N LYS A 5 28.94 3.28 -42.07
CA LYS A 5 27.49 3.23 -41.79
C LYS A 5 27.14 2.24 -40.66
N LYS A 6 27.82 1.09 -40.60
CA LYS A 6 27.65 0.11 -39.49
C LYS A 6 28.14 0.69 -38.18
N PHE A 7 29.28 1.37 -38.18
CA PHE A 7 29.84 2.01 -36.99
C PHE A 7 28.96 3.16 -36.47
N LEU A 8 28.47 4.03 -37.36
CA LEU A 8 27.54 5.09 -36.99
C LEU A 8 26.24 4.52 -36.39
N PHE A 9 25.71 3.45 -37.00
CA PHE A 9 24.52 2.77 -36.51
C PHE A 9 24.73 2.15 -35.11
N SER A 10 25.89 1.52 -34.87
CA SER A 10 26.25 1.02 -33.54
C SER A 10 26.33 2.14 -32.50
N ILE A 11 26.94 3.29 -32.83
CA ILE A 11 26.99 4.45 -31.92
C ILE A 11 25.57 4.95 -31.59
N ILE A 12 24.70 5.07 -32.59
CA ILE A 12 23.31 5.50 -32.39
C ILE A 12 22.56 4.55 -31.45
N ILE A 13 22.71 3.23 -31.63
CA ILE A 13 22.08 2.24 -30.74
C ILE A 13 22.59 2.38 -29.30
N ILE A 14 23.91 2.43 -29.12
CA ILE A 14 24.53 2.53 -27.79
C ILE A 14 24.08 3.83 -27.11
N THR A 15 24.05 4.94 -27.84
CA THR A 15 23.64 6.25 -27.30
C THR A 15 22.16 6.22 -26.91
N THR A 16 21.29 5.65 -27.75
CA THR A 16 19.86 5.51 -27.46
C THR A 16 19.63 4.65 -26.23
N PHE A 17 20.39 3.57 -26.08
CA PHE A 17 20.35 2.70 -24.91
C PHE A 17 20.72 3.47 -23.62
N PHE A 18 21.83 4.23 -23.63
CA PHE A 18 22.23 5.04 -22.47
C PHE A 18 21.25 6.15 -22.14
N VAL A 19 20.67 6.81 -23.15
CA VAL A 19 19.63 7.84 -22.95
C VAL A 19 18.39 7.22 -22.32
N TYR A 20 17.91 6.09 -22.85
CA TYR A 20 16.77 5.37 -22.28
C TYR A 20 17.02 4.93 -20.83
N TRP A 21 18.23 4.44 -20.54
CA TRP A 21 18.65 4.09 -19.19
C TRP A 21 18.68 5.30 -18.25
N GLY A 22 19.27 6.41 -18.70
CA GLY A 22 19.34 7.64 -17.92
C GLY A 22 17.95 8.20 -17.58
N ILE A 23 17.02 8.16 -18.53
CA ILE A 23 15.63 8.57 -18.31
C ILE A 23 14.95 7.66 -17.29
N THR A 24 15.08 6.33 -17.45
CA THR A 24 14.50 5.35 -16.52
C THR A 24 15.04 5.53 -15.10
N TYR A 25 16.34 5.69 -14.95
CA TYR A 25 16.97 5.97 -13.65
C TYR A 25 16.45 7.29 -13.05
N TYR A 26 16.36 8.35 -13.85
CA TYR A 26 15.87 9.64 -13.38
C TYR A 26 14.42 9.56 -12.88
N GLN A 27 13.55 8.83 -13.60
CA GLN A 27 12.15 8.63 -13.22
C GLN A 27 12.00 7.82 -11.92
N ASN A 28 12.93 6.92 -11.63
CA ASN A 28 12.91 6.08 -10.43
C ASN A 28 13.82 6.58 -9.30
N SER A 29 14.52 7.71 -9.49
CA SER A 29 15.51 8.22 -8.53
C SER A 29 14.95 8.58 -7.16
N THR A 30 13.68 9.01 -7.09
CA THR A 30 12.97 9.32 -5.85
C THR A 30 11.62 8.63 -5.82
N VAL A 31 11.10 8.39 -4.61
CA VAL A 31 9.79 7.76 -4.43
C VAL A 31 8.71 8.64 -5.06
N GLU A 32 8.79 9.96 -4.89
CA GLU A 32 7.80 10.91 -5.39
C GLU A 32 7.70 10.86 -6.90
N LYS A 33 8.81 10.67 -7.62
CA LYS A 33 8.80 10.54 -9.09
C LYS A 33 8.18 9.22 -9.54
N LEU A 34 8.54 8.13 -8.87
CA LEU A 34 7.96 6.81 -9.13
C LEU A 34 6.44 6.84 -8.90
N LEU A 35 6.00 7.49 -7.83
CA LEU A 35 4.60 7.59 -7.43
C LEU A 35 3.74 8.43 -8.37
N ARG A 36 4.31 9.32 -9.19
CA ARG A 36 3.56 10.02 -10.25
C ARG A 36 2.96 9.08 -11.30
N ASN A 37 3.54 7.89 -11.46
CA ASN A 37 3.09 6.90 -12.44
C ASN A 37 2.11 5.87 -11.84
N VAL A 38 1.81 5.97 -10.53
CA VAL A 38 0.86 5.07 -9.88
C VAL A 38 -0.56 5.42 -10.32
N LYS A 39 -1.31 4.40 -10.74
CA LYS A 39 -2.72 4.54 -11.08
C LYS A 39 -3.54 4.53 -9.79
N GLY A 40 -4.24 5.62 -9.50
CA GLY A 40 -5.11 5.75 -8.34
C GLY A 40 -4.77 6.98 -7.50
N ASN A 41 -5.48 7.13 -6.39
CA ASN A 41 -5.18 8.18 -5.42
C ASN A 41 -4.24 7.62 -4.34
N ILE A 42 -3.13 8.30 -4.09
CA ILE A 42 -2.20 7.91 -3.03
C ILE A 42 -2.80 8.37 -1.71
N LEU A 43 -3.10 7.42 -0.83
CA LEU A 43 -3.65 7.69 0.49
C LEU A 43 -2.55 8.00 1.50
N GLU A 44 -1.49 7.19 1.50
CA GLU A 44 -0.42 7.29 2.50
C GLU A 44 0.90 6.72 1.97
N VAL A 45 2.01 7.27 2.43
CA VAL A 45 3.37 6.74 2.18
C VAL A 45 4.04 6.42 3.51
N ILE A 46 4.11 5.13 3.83
CA ILE A 46 4.54 4.63 5.15
C ILE A 46 6.02 4.19 5.05
N PRO A 47 6.94 4.86 5.77
CA PRO A 47 8.35 4.46 5.77
C PRO A 47 8.53 3.16 6.54
N VAL A 48 9.18 2.17 5.93
CA VAL A 48 9.59 0.93 6.63
C VAL A 48 10.99 1.10 7.19
N ASN A 49 11.92 1.48 6.32
CA ASN A 49 13.30 1.83 6.65
C ASN A 49 13.84 2.83 5.61
N HIS A 50 15.15 3.10 5.61
CA HIS A 50 15.75 4.06 4.68
C HIS A 50 15.59 3.71 3.19
N ASN A 51 15.43 2.42 2.88
CA ASN A 51 15.38 1.91 1.51
C ASN A 51 14.04 1.27 1.15
N GLU A 52 13.08 1.22 2.06
CA GLU A 52 11.80 0.54 1.84
C GLU A 52 10.63 1.39 2.33
N ARG A 53 9.56 1.39 1.53
CA ARG A 53 8.31 2.09 1.85
C ARG A 53 7.12 1.24 1.41
N ILE A 54 6.02 1.39 2.12
CA ILE A 54 4.71 0.87 1.71
C ILE A 54 3.84 2.06 1.32
N VAL A 55 3.10 1.94 0.24
CA VAL A 55 2.22 3.00 -0.27
C VAL A 55 0.82 2.46 -0.37
N LEU A 56 -0.12 3.13 0.29
CA LEU A 56 -1.54 2.83 0.21
C LEU A 56 -2.15 3.60 -0.96
N VAL A 57 -2.85 2.89 -1.84
CA VAL A 57 -3.42 3.44 -3.07
C VAL A 57 -4.89 3.06 -3.16
N ASP A 58 -5.75 4.05 -3.39
CA ASP A 58 -7.16 3.86 -3.72
C ASP A 58 -7.33 3.81 -5.25
N SER A 59 -7.65 2.63 -5.77
CA SER A 59 -7.91 2.36 -7.20
C SER A 59 -9.38 2.49 -7.57
N ARG A 60 -10.18 3.21 -6.76
CA ARG A 60 -11.63 3.42 -6.82
C ARG A 60 -12.48 2.26 -6.31
N ASN A 61 -12.10 1.03 -6.62
CA ASN A 61 -12.84 -0.16 -6.15
C ASN A 61 -12.11 -0.88 -5.02
N PHE A 62 -10.82 -0.57 -4.84
CA PHE A 62 -9.95 -1.26 -3.91
C PHE A 62 -8.96 -0.30 -3.26
N ILE A 63 -8.57 -0.60 -2.02
CA ILE A 63 -7.34 -0.09 -1.43
C ILE A 63 -6.31 -1.20 -1.54
N GLU A 64 -5.15 -0.85 -2.09
CA GLU A 64 -4.01 -1.75 -2.23
C GLU A 64 -2.82 -1.16 -1.48
N ALA A 65 -1.99 -2.05 -0.91
CA ALA A 65 -0.69 -1.65 -0.41
C ALA A 65 0.39 -2.16 -1.37
N ILE A 66 1.27 -1.24 -1.79
CA ILE A 66 2.36 -1.53 -2.72
C ILE A 66 3.68 -1.28 -2.01
N SER A 67 4.57 -2.26 -2.08
CA SER A 67 5.88 -2.24 -1.46
C SER A 67 6.93 -1.77 -2.46
N TYR A 68 7.67 -0.74 -2.06
CA TYR A 68 8.75 -0.15 -2.85
C TYR A 68 10.09 -0.31 -2.15
N LYS A 69 11.11 -0.70 -2.93
CA LYS A 69 12.49 -0.86 -2.45
C LYS A 69 13.45 -0.08 -3.33
N LYS A 70 14.38 0.61 -2.70
CA LYS A 70 15.48 1.31 -3.36
C LYS A 70 16.57 0.31 -3.72
N GLY A 71 16.82 0.16 -5.02
CA GLY A 71 17.95 -0.58 -5.58
C GLY A 71 18.96 0.34 -6.24
N VAL A 72 19.91 -0.25 -6.98
CA VAL A 72 20.97 0.48 -7.70
C VAL A 72 20.38 1.43 -8.75
N PHE A 73 19.25 1.06 -9.36
CA PHE A 73 18.58 1.83 -10.41
C PHE A 73 17.41 2.68 -9.91
N GLY A 74 17.40 2.99 -8.60
CA GLY A 74 16.33 3.75 -7.96
C GLY A 74 15.27 2.87 -7.30
N TRP A 75 14.11 3.45 -7.04
CA TRP A 75 12.98 2.81 -6.38
C TRP A 75 12.22 1.92 -7.35
N ASN A 76 11.90 0.70 -6.91
CA ASN A 76 11.15 -0.27 -7.70
C ASN A 76 10.05 -0.89 -6.86
N ASN A 77 8.91 -1.20 -7.49
CA ASN A 77 7.89 -2.05 -6.90
C ASN A 77 8.44 -3.49 -6.84
N TYR A 78 8.32 -4.14 -5.70
CA TYR A 78 8.73 -5.53 -5.52
C TYR A 78 7.68 -6.41 -4.82
N GLY A 79 6.48 -5.87 -4.58
CA GLY A 79 5.40 -6.62 -3.97
C GLY A 79 4.14 -5.78 -3.82
N SER A 80 2.99 -6.45 -3.87
CA SER A 80 1.68 -5.88 -3.57
C SER A 80 0.89 -6.88 -2.74
N SER A 81 0.05 -6.40 -1.84
CA SER A 81 -0.89 -7.23 -1.11
C SER A 81 -2.18 -7.49 -1.89
N SER A 82 -2.99 -8.42 -1.39
CA SER A 82 -4.38 -8.55 -1.82
C SER A 82 -5.14 -7.24 -1.55
N PRO A 83 -6.03 -6.78 -2.44
CA PRO A 83 -6.80 -5.57 -2.22
C PRO A 83 -7.79 -5.71 -1.06
N ALA A 84 -8.00 -4.63 -0.30
CA ALA A 84 -9.20 -4.44 0.51
C ALA A 84 -10.32 -3.95 -0.40
N ILE A 85 -11.53 -4.53 -0.29
CA ILE A 85 -12.65 -4.23 -1.18
C ILE A 85 -13.42 -3.01 -0.67
N ARG A 86 -13.77 -2.07 -1.58
CA ARG A 86 -14.59 -0.93 -1.21
C ARG A 86 -16.02 -1.37 -0.84
N PRO A 87 -16.61 -0.85 0.25
CA PRO A 87 -18.02 -1.05 0.55
C PRO A 87 -18.92 -0.57 -0.58
N SER A 88 -20.06 -1.23 -0.76
CA SER A 88 -21.13 -0.64 -1.57
C SER A 88 -21.72 0.59 -0.87
N ILE A 89 -22.27 1.55 -1.61
CA ILE A 89 -22.76 2.84 -1.07
C ILE A 89 -23.82 2.66 0.04
N SER A 90 -24.53 1.53 0.04
CA SER A 90 -25.58 1.21 1.03
C SER A 90 -25.08 0.44 2.26
N GLU A 91 -23.79 0.18 2.38
CA GLU A 91 -23.26 -0.74 3.37
C GLU A 91 -22.79 0.02 4.62
N GLU A 92 -23.60 -0.03 5.66
CA GLU A 92 -23.29 0.60 6.95
C GLU A 92 -22.48 -0.33 7.88
N ASP A 93 -22.52 -1.64 7.66
CA ASP A 93 -21.82 -2.59 8.52
C ASP A 93 -20.42 -2.91 8.01
N PHE A 94 -19.47 -3.03 8.93
CA PHE A 94 -18.10 -3.41 8.61
C PHE A 94 -18.02 -4.88 8.20
N ARG A 95 -17.14 -5.21 7.25
CA ARG A 95 -16.94 -6.60 6.78
C ARG A 95 -15.47 -6.98 6.69
N ILE A 96 -15.22 -8.28 6.75
CA ILE A 96 -13.87 -8.84 6.72
C ILE A 96 -13.13 -8.56 5.40
N ASP A 97 -13.85 -8.47 4.28
CA ASP A 97 -13.29 -8.15 2.97
C ASP A 97 -12.91 -6.67 2.81
N PHE A 98 -13.24 -5.83 3.79
CA PHE A 98 -12.73 -4.46 3.88
C PHE A 98 -11.34 -4.41 4.52
N ILE A 99 -10.83 -5.53 5.03
CA ILE A 99 -9.51 -5.64 5.66
C ILE A 99 -8.54 -6.33 4.71
N SER A 100 -7.33 -5.80 4.62
CA SER A 100 -6.20 -6.52 4.07
C SER A 100 -4.92 -6.20 4.85
N SER A 101 -3.83 -6.83 4.44
CA SER A 101 -2.58 -6.78 5.17
C SER A 101 -1.39 -6.94 4.21
N ILE A 102 -0.28 -6.29 4.53
CA ILE A 102 0.99 -6.48 3.84
C ILE A 102 2.13 -6.56 4.86
N ALA A 103 3.10 -7.44 4.63
CA ALA A 103 4.32 -7.51 5.42
C ALA A 103 5.55 -7.27 4.53
N VAL A 104 6.46 -6.44 5.02
CA VAL A 104 7.70 -6.04 4.37
C VAL A 104 8.80 -5.97 5.42
N SER A 105 9.86 -6.75 5.22
CA SER A 105 11.00 -6.76 6.13
C SER A 105 10.52 -6.93 7.58
N ASP A 106 10.89 -6.05 8.50
CA ASP A 106 10.54 -6.09 9.92
C ASP A 106 9.21 -5.39 10.26
N ARG A 107 8.41 -4.98 9.26
CA ARG A 107 7.13 -4.31 9.47
C ARG A 107 5.98 -4.98 8.75
N GLY A 108 4.81 -4.96 9.39
CA GLY A 108 3.53 -5.29 8.80
C GLY A 108 2.57 -4.12 8.87
N ILE A 109 1.59 -4.08 7.97
CA ILE A 109 0.52 -3.09 7.98
C ILE A 109 -0.79 -3.82 7.78
N TYR A 110 -1.71 -3.65 8.73
CA TYR A 110 -3.14 -3.88 8.48
C TYR A 110 -3.73 -2.60 7.92
N TYR A 111 -4.58 -2.72 6.92
CA TYR A 111 -5.23 -1.58 6.32
C TYR A 111 -6.58 -1.98 5.76
N GLY A 112 -7.41 -1.00 5.48
CA GLY A 112 -8.72 -1.30 4.95
C GLY A 112 -9.58 -0.10 4.62
N TYR A 113 -10.74 -0.39 4.06
CA TYR A 113 -11.84 0.55 3.99
C TYR A 113 -12.58 0.59 5.32
N ALA A 114 -13.19 1.73 5.61
CA ALA A 114 -14.16 1.90 6.67
C ALA A 114 -15.42 2.53 6.04
N PRO A 115 -16.60 1.92 6.24
CA PRO A 115 -17.87 2.59 5.97
C PRO A 115 -17.99 3.90 6.76
N ASP A 116 -18.81 4.83 6.29
CA ASP A 116 -19.02 6.15 6.92
C ASP A 116 -19.57 6.04 8.36
N SER A 117 -20.18 4.91 8.70
CA SER A 117 -20.65 4.58 10.05
C SER A 117 -19.52 4.31 11.05
N VAL A 118 -18.30 4.00 10.59
CA VAL A 118 -17.17 3.57 11.42
C VAL A 118 -16.19 4.71 11.65
N THR A 119 -15.91 5.00 12.92
CA THR A 119 -15.03 6.11 13.34
C THR A 119 -13.63 5.68 13.72
N MET A 120 -13.47 4.42 14.13
CA MET A 120 -12.23 3.92 14.70
C MET A 120 -12.15 2.41 14.52
N VAL A 121 -10.94 1.91 14.33
CA VAL A 121 -10.62 0.49 14.36
C VAL A 121 -9.72 0.20 15.55
N ARG A 122 -9.80 -1.01 16.08
CA ARG A 122 -8.99 -1.44 17.23
C ARG A 122 -8.43 -2.82 17.00
N LEU A 123 -7.15 -2.96 17.33
CA LEU A 123 -6.44 -4.22 17.36
C LEU A 123 -5.92 -4.44 18.78
N GLN A 124 -6.50 -5.41 19.48
CA GLN A 124 -6.20 -5.74 20.87
C GLN A 124 -5.62 -7.16 20.97
N THR A 125 -4.35 -7.24 21.33
CA THR A 125 -3.66 -8.50 21.65
C THR A 125 -3.40 -8.60 23.15
N ASN A 126 -2.70 -9.65 23.58
CA ASN A 126 -2.22 -9.75 24.96
C ASN A 126 -1.10 -8.75 25.26
N ASP A 127 -0.38 -8.30 24.23
CA ASP A 127 0.83 -7.48 24.38
C ASP A 127 0.57 -5.98 24.13
N PHE A 128 -0.47 -5.65 23.36
CA PHE A 128 -0.80 -4.27 23.01
C PHE A 128 -2.28 -4.06 22.68
N ASP A 129 -2.74 -2.82 22.85
CA ASP A 129 -4.06 -2.35 22.43
C ASP A 129 -3.87 -1.07 21.59
N ILE A 130 -4.10 -1.20 20.28
CA ILE A 130 -3.97 -0.09 19.34
C ILE A 130 -5.36 0.33 18.89
N ARG A 131 -5.70 1.59 19.15
CA ARG A 131 -6.89 2.25 18.63
C ARG A 131 -6.49 3.25 17.56
N TYR A 132 -7.06 3.12 16.38
CA TYR A 132 -6.71 3.94 15.24
C TYR A 132 -7.95 4.61 14.67
N LYS A 133 -7.95 5.95 14.69
CA LYS A 133 -9.05 6.74 14.14
C LYS A 133 -9.09 6.55 12.63
N VAL A 134 -10.28 6.28 12.09
CA VAL A 134 -10.51 6.27 10.65
C VAL A 134 -10.21 7.66 10.10
N HIS A 135 -9.56 7.72 8.95
CA HIS A 135 -9.33 8.98 8.24
C HIS A 135 -10.63 9.42 7.55
N SER A 136 -10.65 9.52 6.22
CA SER A 136 -11.88 9.85 5.50
C SER A 136 -12.78 8.61 5.33
N TYR A 137 -12.22 7.54 4.73
CA TYR A 137 -12.92 6.27 4.46
C TYR A 137 -11.96 5.07 4.55
N TYR A 138 -10.77 5.29 5.10
CA TYR A 138 -9.71 4.29 5.18
C TYR A 138 -9.00 4.36 6.52
N TRP A 139 -8.33 3.27 6.86
CA TRP A 139 -7.51 3.15 8.06
C TRP A 139 -6.27 2.30 7.77
N TYR A 140 -5.27 2.44 8.63
CA TYR A 140 -4.12 1.55 8.62
C TYR A 140 -3.48 1.49 10.01
N ILE A 141 -2.93 0.33 10.38
CA ILE A 141 -2.20 0.11 11.62
C ILE A 141 -0.84 -0.47 11.26
N PRO A 142 0.27 0.29 11.42
CA PRO A 142 1.61 -0.24 11.26
C PRO A 142 1.99 -1.06 12.50
N LEU A 143 2.61 -2.21 12.29
CA LEU A 143 3.06 -3.14 13.33
C LEU A 143 4.49 -3.62 13.05
N ASP A 144 5.17 -4.07 14.09
CA ASP A 144 6.34 -4.93 13.95
C ASP A 144 5.91 -6.27 13.34
N GLN A 145 6.68 -6.82 12.40
CA GLN A 145 6.36 -8.08 11.74
C GLN A 145 6.17 -9.23 12.74
N ARG A 146 6.87 -9.22 13.88
CA ARG A 146 6.71 -10.23 14.94
C ARG A 146 5.31 -10.24 15.54
N ASN A 147 4.61 -9.12 15.46
CA ASN A 147 3.24 -8.94 15.94
C ASN A 147 2.20 -9.10 14.82
N PHE A 148 2.64 -9.48 13.61
CA PHE A 148 1.82 -9.57 12.42
C PHE A 148 1.19 -10.95 12.24
N ASN A 149 0.44 -11.39 13.25
CA ASN A 149 -0.36 -12.61 13.17
C ASN A 149 -1.82 -12.25 13.47
N PHE A 150 -2.59 -12.05 12.41
CA PHE A 150 -3.97 -11.59 12.53
C PHE A 150 -4.82 -12.68 13.16
N LYS A 151 -5.41 -12.38 14.32
CA LYS A 151 -6.49 -13.17 14.89
C LYS A 151 -7.74 -12.31 14.86
N ALA A 152 -8.80 -12.85 14.27
CA ALA A 152 -9.98 -12.05 14.00
C ALA A 152 -10.66 -11.57 15.30
N GLU A 153 -10.57 -12.37 16.38
CA GLU A 153 -11.09 -12.04 17.72
C GLU A 153 -10.38 -10.83 18.35
N GLN A 154 -9.20 -10.46 17.85
CA GLN A 154 -8.41 -9.34 18.33
C GLN A 154 -8.80 -8.02 17.65
N PHE A 155 -9.72 -8.05 16.68
CA PHE A 155 -10.08 -6.90 15.88
C PHE A 155 -11.53 -6.46 16.13
N SER A 156 -11.71 -5.16 16.37
CA SER A 156 -13.02 -4.53 16.53
C SER A 156 -13.08 -3.16 15.86
N VAL A 157 -14.30 -2.67 15.64
CA VAL A 157 -14.57 -1.35 15.06
C VAL A 157 -15.56 -0.57 15.92
N PHE A 158 -15.43 0.75 15.99
CA PHE A 158 -16.36 1.61 16.72
C PHE A 158 -17.22 2.41 15.74
N TYR A 159 -18.53 2.33 15.92
CA TYR A 159 -19.50 3.02 15.10
C TYR A 159 -19.81 4.43 15.63
N ASN A 160 -20.41 5.28 14.79
CA ASN A 160 -20.84 6.63 15.12
C ASN A 160 -21.84 6.69 16.29
N ASP A 161 -22.61 5.62 16.50
CA ASP A 161 -23.60 5.49 17.59
C ASP A 161 -22.97 5.00 18.91
N GLY A 162 -21.66 4.82 18.95
CA GLY A 162 -20.91 4.35 20.12
C GLY A 162 -20.88 2.84 20.30
N ARG A 163 -21.51 2.06 19.42
CA ARG A 163 -21.39 0.59 19.44
C ARG A 163 -19.99 0.15 19.04
N GLU A 164 -19.51 -0.94 19.65
CA GLU A 164 -18.31 -1.66 19.23
C GLU A 164 -18.74 -2.95 18.52
N GLY A 165 -18.32 -3.11 17.26
CA GLY A 165 -18.53 -4.32 16.47
C GLY A 165 -17.29 -5.20 16.51
N PHE A 166 -17.48 -6.50 16.75
CA PHE A 166 -16.41 -7.50 16.78
C PHE A 166 -16.52 -8.45 15.60
N TYR A 167 -15.41 -9.08 15.24
CA TYR A 167 -15.47 -10.23 14.34
C TYR A 167 -16.07 -11.47 15.04
N PRO A 168 -16.83 -12.34 14.33
CA PRO A 168 -17.35 -12.12 13.00
C PRO A 168 -18.35 -10.96 13.02
N PHE A 169 -18.18 -10.03 12.08
CA PHE A 169 -19.12 -8.93 11.90
C PHE A 169 -20.43 -9.55 11.41
N ASN A 170 -21.31 -9.86 12.36
CA ASN A 170 -22.56 -10.55 12.08
C ASN A 170 -23.36 -9.70 11.10
N ARG A 171 -23.63 -10.27 9.92
CA ARG A 171 -24.66 -9.75 9.04
C ARG A 171 -26.02 -10.02 9.70
N PRO A 172 -26.92 -9.03 9.82
CA PRO A 172 -28.33 -9.32 9.77
C PRO A 172 -28.74 -9.92 8.41
#